data_AF-A0A7J9T7R0-F1
#
_entry.id   AF-A0A7J9T7R0-F1
#
_cell.length_a   1.000
_cell.length_b   1.000
_cell.length_c   1.000
_cell.angle_alpha   90.00
_cell.angle_beta   90.00
_cell.angle_gamma   90.00
#
_symmetry.space_group_name_H-M   'P 1'
#
loop_
_entity.id
_entity.type
_entity.pdbx_description
1 polymer ?
#
loop_
_entity_poly.entity_id
_entity_poly.type
_entity_poly.pdbx_seq_one_letter_code
_entity_poly.pdbx_strand_id
1 'polypeptide(L)'
;MMFDEKKLQEIKEHCSKWEDGVLRKTLDSVAESCEEFRTLSGIPVQRLYLPQQKDYMQDLGFPGEYPYIRGVHATGYRGRLWTMRQYAGYGTAKDTNQRYKYLIGQGQTGLSVAFDLPTQLGYDSDHPLADGEVGKVGVAVDSVQDM
;
A
#
# COMPACT_ATOMS: atom_id res chain seq x y z
N MET A 1 7.94 -23.26 -0.63
CA MET A 1 9.13 -24.13 -0.77
C MET A 1 8.86 -25.32 0.11
N MET A 2 8.98 -26.54 -0.42
CA MET A 2 8.84 -27.74 0.40
C MET A 2 10.13 -27.92 1.18
N PHE A 3 10.06 -27.79 2.49
CA PHE A 3 11.20 -28.09 3.36
C PHE A 3 11.19 -29.58 3.67
N ASP A 4 12.38 -30.14 3.93
CA ASP A 4 12.49 -31.50 4.46
C ASP A 4 11.81 -31.54 5.84
N GLU A 5 10.86 -32.46 6.01
CA GLU A 5 10.12 -32.63 7.26
C GLU A 5 11.06 -32.82 8.46
N LYS A 6 12.20 -33.51 8.28
CA LYS A 6 13.19 -33.71 9.34
C LYS A 6 13.83 -32.39 9.76
N LYS A 7 14.14 -31.52 8.80
CA LYS A 7 14.71 -30.19 9.09
C LYS A 7 13.69 -29.28 9.73
N LEU A 8 12.43 -29.33 9.31
CA LEU A 8 11.35 -28.58 9.96
C LEU A 8 11.19 -29.02 11.42
N GLN A 9 11.30 -30.31 11.68
CA GLN A 9 11.21 -30.85 13.02
C GLN A 9 12.42 -30.42 13.89
N GLU A 10 13.63 -30.50 13.36
CA GLU A 10 14.84 -29.99 14.01
C GLU A 10 14.71 -28.50 14.37
N ILE A 11 14.22 -27.66 13.45
CA ILE A 11 14.00 -26.23 13.69
C ILE A 11 12.99 -26.01 14.83
N LYS A 12 11.89 -26.78 14.86
CA LYS A 12 10.88 -26.69 15.93
C LYS A 12 11.47 -27.08 17.28
N GLU A 13 12.26 -28.14 17.33
CA GLU A 13 12.94 -28.58 18.56
C GLU A 13 13.94 -27.54 19.07
N HIS A 14 14.70 -26.93 18.17
CA HIS A 14 15.59 -25.82 18.52
C HIS A 14 14.84 -24.58 19.00
N CYS A 15 13.69 -24.27 18.39
CA CYS A 15 12.84 -23.17 18.82
C CYS A 15 12.32 -23.41 20.25
N SER A 16 11.84 -24.61 20.56
CA SER A 16 11.39 -24.98 21.91
C SER A 16 12.51 -24.86 22.94
N LYS A 17 13.72 -25.36 22.63
CA LYS A 17 14.89 -25.20 23.52
C LYS A 17 15.25 -23.72 23.76
N TRP A 18 15.10 -22.88 22.74
CA TRP A 18 15.35 -21.45 22.84
C TRP A 18 14.29 -20.74 23.69
N GLU A 19 13.01 -21.11 23.52
CA GLU A 19 11.88 -20.61 24.32
C GLU A 19 12.08 -20.90 25.81
N ASP A 20 12.41 -22.15 26.16
CA ASP A 20 12.60 -22.59 27.54
C ASP A 20 13.90 -22.08 28.18
N GLY A 21 14.91 -21.79 27.35
CA GLY A 21 16.22 -21.35 27.80
C GLY A 21 16.41 -19.84 27.74
N VAL A 22 16.84 -19.37 26.57
CA VAL A 22 17.31 -18.00 26.38
C VAL A 22 16.17 -17.00 26.54
N LEU A 23 15.01 -17.29 25.95
CA LEU A 23 13.86 -16.41 25.98
C LEU A 23 13.28 -16.30 27.37
N ARG A 24 13.02 -17.43 28.05
CA ARG A 24 12.51 -17.43 29.42
C ARG A 24 13.39 -16.65 30.38
N LYS A 25 14.71 -16.90 30.35
CA LYS A 25 15.68 -16.16 31.17
C LYS A 25 15.62 -14.65 30.92
N THR A 26 15.37 -14.25 29.68
CA THR A 26 15.25 -12.84 29.31
C THR A 26 13.95 -12.25 29.84
N LEU A 27 12.82 -12.94 29.65
CA LEU A 27 11.49 -12.49 30.12
C LEU A 27 11.42 -12.37 31.64
N ASP A 28 12.12 -13.24 32.38
CA ASP A 28 12.23 -13.16 33.85
C ASP A 28 12.97 -11.90 34.32
N SER A 29 13.87 -11.35 33.48
CA SER A 29 14.62 -10.12 33.79
C SER A 29 14.00 -8.87 33.18
N VAL A 30 13.43 -8.98 31.99
CA VAL A 30 12.92 -7.90 31.15
C VAL A 30 11.67 -8.41 30.44
N ALA A 31 10.51 -8.01 30.95
CA ALA A 31 9.23 -8.31 30.33
C ALA A 31 9.06 -7.55 29.00
N GLU A 32 8.24 -8.10 28.11
CA GLU A 32 7.82 -7.41 26.91
C GLU A 32 6.87 -6.24 27.25
N SER A 33 6.79 -5.26 26.35
CA SER A 33 5.99 -4.04 26.56
C SER A 33 4.48 -4.29 26.57
N CYS A 34 4.01 -5.40 26.00
CA CYS A 34 2.62 -5.80 26.00
C CYS A 34 2.51 -7.33 25.96
N GLU A 35 1.41 -7.86 26.48
CA GLU A 35 1.17 -9.31 26.53
C GLU A 35 0.92 -9.92 25.15
N GLU A 36 0.27 -9.17 24.26
CA GLU A 36 -0.01 -9.59 22.90
C GLU A 36 0.35 -8.47 21.91
N PHE A 37 1.12 -8.82 20.88
CA PHE A 37 1.41 -7.93 19.79
C PHE A 37 0.36 -8.12 18.70
N ARG A 38 -0.24 -7.02 18.24
CA ARG A 38 -1.22 -7.02 17.17
C ARG A 38 -0.85 -6.00 16.10
N THR A 39 -1.18 -6.32 14.85
CA THR A 39 -1.18 -5.33 13.77
C THR A 39 -2.25 -4.26 14.02
N LEU A 40 -2.19 -3.14 13.28
CA LEU A 40 -3.24 -2.10 13.33
C LEU A 40 -4.64 -2.62 12.98
N SER A 41 -4.73 -3.72 12.22
CA SER A 41 -5.98 -4.40 11.88
C SER A 41 -6.40 -5.45 12.92
N GLY A 42 -5.70 -5.55 14.05
CA GLY A 42 -6.04 -6.47 15.14
C GLY A 42 -5.55 -7.91 14.96
N ILE A 43 -4.78 -8.23 13.91
CA ILE A 43 -4.25 -9.58 13.68
C ILE A 43 -3.11 -9.85 14.69
N PRO A 44 -3.18 -10.95 15.47
CA PRO A 44 -2.10 -11.35 16.38
C PRO A 44 -0.78 -11.59 15.64
N VAL A 45 0.30 -11.04 16.17
CA VAL A 45 1.66 -11.19 15.64
C VAL A 45 2.44 -12.08 16.60
N GLN A 46 2.90 -13.21 16.09
CA GLN A 46 3.73 -14.13 16.87
C GLN A 46 5.13 -13.54 17.04
N ARG A 47 5.79 -13.84 18.16
CA ARG A 47 7.16 -13.42 18.45
C ARG A 47 8.14 -13.83 17.35
N LEU A 48 7.94 -15.04 16.79
CA LEU A 48 8.79 -15.62 15.77
C LEU A 48 7.95 -16.44 14.78
N TYR A 49 8.22 -16.27 13.50
CA TYR A 49 7.63 -17.08 12.43
C TYR A 49 8.66 -18.07 11.90
N LEU A 50 8.41 -19.36 12.11
CA LEU A 50 9.27 -20.44 11.62
C LEU A 50 8.91 -20.81 10.16
N PRO A 51 9.85 -21.40 9.41
CA PRO A 51 9.54 -22.04 8.14
C PRO A 51 8.40 -23.05 8.30
N GLN A 52 7.47 -23.05 7.35
CA GLN A 52 6.33 -23.96 7.32
C GLN A 52 6.26 -24.64 5.96
N GLN A 53 5.70 -25.85 5.94
CA GLN A 53 5.35 -26.51 4.70
C GLN A 53 4.21 -25.73 4.05
N LYS A 54 4.40 -25.33 2.79
CA LYS A 54 3.43 -24.59 1.99
C LYS A 54 3.31 -25.23 0.62
N ASP A 55 2.11 -25.28 0.06
CA ASP A 55 1.94 -25.66 -1.34
C ASP A 55 2.46 -24.48 -2.17
N TYR A 56 3.61 -24.67 -2.82
CA TYR A 56 4.23 -23.58 -3.57
C TYR A 56 3.34 -23.11 -4.71
N MET A 57 2.63 -24.00 -5.39
CA MET A 57 1.83 -23.64 -6.56
C MET A 57 0.55 -22.91 -6.15
N GLN A 58 -0.05 -23.29 -5.02
CA GLN A 58 -1.26 -22.64 -4.50
C GLN A 58 -0.96 -21.36 -3.71
N ASP A 59 0.04 -21.39 -2.81
CA ASP A 59 0.30 -20.31 -1.85
C ASP A 59 1.22 -19.20 -2.39
N LEU A 60 1.92 -19.44 -3.51
CA LEU A 60 2.86 -18.47 -4.08
C LEU A 60 2.76 -18.37 -5.60
N GLY A 61 2.87 -19.49 -6.30
CA GLY A 61 2.89 -19.57 -7.76
C GLY A 61 4.02 -18.75 -8.41
N PHE A 62 3.79 -18.35 -9.66
CA PHE A 62 4.69 -17.51 -10.45
C PHE A 62 4.03 -16.15 -10.76
N PRO A 63 4.82 -15.06 -10.88
CA PRO A 63 4.27 -13.77 -11.28
C PRO A 63 3.66 -13.85 -12.69
N GLY A 64 2.53 -13.18 -12.92
CA GLY A 64 1.83 -13.22 -14.20
C GLY A 64 0.91 -14.44 -14.40
N GLU A 65 0.77 -15.31 -13.40
CA GLU A 65 -0.14 -16.46 -13.42
C GLU A 65 -1.08 -16.43 -12.21
N TYR A 66 -2.30 -16.96 -12.36
CA TYR A 66 -3.23 -17.12 -11.24
C TYR A 66 -2.57 -17.94 -10.12
N PRO A 67 -2.70 -17.59 -8.83
CA PRO A 67 -3.55 -16.54 -8.23
C PRO A 67 -2.90 -15.14 -8.12
N TYR A 68 -1.82 -14.88 -8.86
CA TYR A 68 -1.13 -13.58 -8.94
C TYR A 68 -0.54 -13.05 -7.62
N ILE A 69 -0.27 -13.94 -6.66
CA ILE A 69 0.30 -13.58 -5.34
C ILE A 69 1.64 -12.85 -5.48
N ARG A 70 2.43 -13.19 -6.51
CA ARG A 70 3.73 -12.55 -6.80
C ARG A 70 3.65 -11.40 -7.80
N GLY A 71 2.44 -10.95 -8.14
CA GLY A 71 2.17 -9.86 -9.07
C GLY A 71 1.50 -10.33 -10.36
N VAL A 72 0.75 -9.41 -10.97
CA VAL A 72 -0.05 -9.64 -12.19
C VAL A 72 0.76 -9.68 -13.49
N HIS A 73 2.03 -9.30 -13.46
CA HIS A 73 2.91 -9.26 -14.63
C HIS A 73 4.14 -10.13 -14.44
N ALA A 74 4.47 -10.98 -15.41
CA ALA A 74 5.59 -11.92 -15.33
C ALA A 74 6.95 -11.24 -15.13
N THR A 75 7.16 -10.06 -15.72
CA THR A 75 8.43 -9.30 -15.61
C THR A 75 8.42 -8.29 -14.45
N GLY A 76 7.27 -8.04 -13.82
CA GLY A 76 7.11 -7.01 -12.80
C GLY A 76 7.76 -5.68 -13.19
N TYR A 77 8.46 -5.07 -12.24
CA TYR A 77 9.13 -3.78 -12.44
C TYR A 77 10.47 -3.84 -13.16
N ARG A 78 10.95 -5.05 -13.52
CA ARG A 78 12.10 -5.18 -14.44
C ARG A 78 11.70 -4.86 -15.88
N GLY A 79 10.42 -5.07 -16.24
CA GLY A 79 9.88 -4.73 -17.55
C GLY A 79 9.41 -3.28 -17.63
N ARG A 80 8.54 -2.86 -16.71
CA ARG A 80 8.02 -1.49 -16.65
C ARG A 80 7.84 -1.08 -15.19
N LEU A 81 8.40 0.07 -14.80
CA LEU A 81 8.15 0.64 -13.48
C LEU A 81 6.66 0.95 -13.27
N TRP A 82 6.25 1.09 -12.01
CA TRP A 82 4.91 1.59 -11.70
C TRP A 82 4.72 3.00 -12.26
N THR A 83 3.46 3.40 -12.45
CA THR A 83 3.17 4.78 -12.87
C THR A 83 3.41 5.72 -11.70
N MET A 84 4.35 6.66 -11.84
CA MET A 84 4.51 7.76 -10.90
C MET A 84 3.38 8.74 -11.18
N ARG A 85 2.41 8.85 -10.27
CA ARG A 85 1.17 9.60 -10.48
C ARG A 85 0.85 10.41 -9.23
N GLN A 86 1.26 11.68 -9.21
CA GLN A 86 0.88 12.57 -8.13
C GLN A 86 -0.57 13.00 -8.30
N TYR A 87 -1.31 12.95 -7.20
CA TYR A 87 -2.65 13.49 -7.08
C TYR A 87 -2.55 15.01 -6.98
N ALA A 88 -3.10 15.73 -7.96
CA ALA A 88 -3.00 17.18 -8.03
C ALA A 88 -4.25 17.82 -8.63
N GLY A 89 -4.57 19.01 -8.13
CA GLY A 89 -5.67 19.84 -8.59
C GLY A 89 -5.90 20.95 -7.57
N TYR A 90 -6.02 22.18 -8.02
CA TYR A 90 -6.38 23.35 -7.22
C TYR A 90 -6.73 24.52 -8.15
N GLY A 91 -7.54 25.45 -7.64
CA GLY A 91 -7.90 26.67 -8.34
C GLY A 91 -8.58 26.38 -9.68
N THR A 92 -8.12 27.07 -10.72
CA THR A 92 -8.67 26.92 -12.07
C THR A 92 -7.98 25.80 -12.85
N ALA A 93 -8.59 25.40 -13.97
CA ALA A 93 -7.98 24.49 -14.95
C ALA A 93 -6.57 24.93 -15.37
N LYS A 94 -6.34 26.24 -15.52
CA LYS A 94 -5.05 26.79 -15.91
C LYS A 94 -3.98 26.59 -14.83
N ASP A 95 -4.33 26.83 -13.57
CA ASP A 95 -3.42 26.64 -12.43
C ASP A 95 -3.00 25.17 -12.31
N THR A 96 -4.00 24.28 -12.40
CA THR A 96 -3.79 22.84 -12.36
C THR A 96 -2.98 22.34 -13.57
N ASN A 97 -3.18 22.89 -14.78
CA ASN A 97 -2.38 22.57 -15.96
C ASN A 97 -0.90 22.96 -15.80
N GLN A 98 -0.62 24.13 -15.22
CA GLN A 98 0.75 24.54 -14.91
C GLN A 98 1.40 23.56 -13.95
N ARG A 99 0.66 23.11 -12.93
CA ARG A 99 1.14 22.09 -11.99
C ARG A 99 1.42 20.75 -12.68
N TYR A 100 0.57 20.30 -13.60
CA TYR A 100 0.81 19.08 -14.37
C TYR A 100 2.08 19.17 -15.21
N LYS A 101 2.28 20.28 -15.94
CA LYS A 101 3.50 20.49 -16.73
C LYS A 101 4.75 20.47 -15.86
N TYR A 102 4.71 21.12 -14.70
CA TYR A 102 5.79 21.05 -13.72
C TYR A 102 6.07 19.60 -13.31
N LEU A 103 5.05 18.85 -12.89
CA LEU A 103 5.19 17.49 -12.40
C LEU A 103 5.73 16.53 -13.48
N ILE A 104 5.25 16.65 -14.72
CA ILE A 104 5.78 15.91 -15.87
C ILE A 104 7.26 16.24 -16.05
N GLY A 105 7.64 17.52 -15.97
CA GLY A 105 9.03 17.95 -16.01
C GLY A 105 9.90 17.39 -14.87
N GLN A 106 9.28 16.99 -13.74
CA GLN A 106 9.94 16.31 -12.62
C GLN A 106 9.89 14.78 -12.71
N GLY A 107 9.45 14.20 -13.84
CA GLY A 107 9.46 12.76 -14.07
C GLY A 107 8.14 12.03 -13.73
N GLN A 108 7.05 12.76 -13.49
CA GLN A 108 5.71 12.14 -13.39
C GLN A 108 5.32 11.48 -14.72
N THR A 109 4.81 10.24 -14.65
CA THR A 109 4.46 9.42 -15.82
C THR A 109 2.96 9.16 -15.98
N GLY A 110 2.13 9.68 -15.07
CA GLY A 110 0.67 9.70 -15.22
C GLY A 110 0.04 10.86 -14.48
N LEU A 111 -1.05 11.43 -15.00
CA LEU A 111 -1.77 12.55 -14.38
C LEU A 111 -2.94 12.06 -13.53
N SER A 112 -3.18 12.66 -12.37
CA SER A 112 -4.37 12.38 -11.57
C SER A 112 -4.97 13.67 -11.09
N VAL A 113 -6.27 13.83 -11.35
CA VAL A 113 -7.00 15.07 -11.10
C VAL A 113 -7.70 15.01 -9.76
N ALA A 114 -7.49 16.02 -8.93
CA ALA A 114 -8.31 16.29 -7.75
C ALA A 114 -9.33 17.39 -8.09
N PHE A 115 -10.61 17.09 -7.98
CA PHE A 115 -11.69 18.05 -8.21
C PHE A 115 -12.06 18.77 -6.92
N ASP A 116 -12.54 20.01 -7.00
CA ASP A 116 -13.07 20.70 -5.83
C ASP A 116 -14.39 20.08 -5.34
N LEU A 117 -14.87 20.53 -4.18
CA LEU A 117 -16.10 19.98 -3.58
C LEU A 117 -17.34 20.26 -4.45
N PRO A 118 -17.57 21.48 -5.00
CA PRO A 118 -18.68 21.73 -5.93
C PRO A 118 -18.71 20.77 -7.11
N THR A 119 -17.59 20.60 -7.81
CA THR A 119 -17.48 19.69 -8.97
C THR A 119 -17.78 18.24 -8.54
N GLN A 120 -17.27 17.79 -7.38
CA GLN A 120 -17.56 16.44 -6.86
C GLN A 120 -19.04 16.22 -6.53
N LEU A 121 -19.74 17.27 -6.09
CA LEU A 121 -21.16 17.23 -5.74
C LEU A 121 -22.09 17.53 -6.93
N GLY A 122 -21.55 17.92 -8.08
CA GLY A 122 -22.31 18.25 -9.29
C GLY A 122 -22.94 19.64 -9.27
N TYR A 123 -22.33 20.59 -8.55
CA TYR A 123 -22.71 22.00 -8.58
C TYR A 123 -21.76 22.79 -9.49
N ASP A 124 -22.33 23.66 -10.31
CA ASP A 124 -21.59 24.71 -11.00
C ASP A 124 -21.02 25.70 -9.97
N SER A 125 -19.90 26.33 -10.29
CA SER A 125 -19.18 27.25 -9.41
C SER A 125 -19.99 28.49 -8.98
N ASP A 126 -21.07 28.83 -9.69
CA ASP A 126 -21.97 29.93 -9.34
C ASP A 126 -23.17 29.50 -8.46
N HIS A 127 -23.29 28.21 -8.16
CA HIS A 127 -24.35 27.71 -7.30
C HIS A 127 -24.20 28.25 -5.87
N PRO A 128 -25.26 28.70 -5.18
CA PRO A 128 -25.16 29.28 -3.84
C PRO A 128 -24.50 28.40 -2.78
N LEU A 129 -24.55 27.07 -2.94
CA LEU A 129 -23.89 26.11 -2.04
C LEU A 129 -22.40 25.87 -2.38
N ALA A 130 -21.91 26.38 -3.50
CA ALA A 130 -20.51 26.29 -3.90
C ALA A 130 -19.64 27.41 -3.30
N ASP A 131 -20.27 28.47 -2.78
CA ASP A 131 -19.59 29.64 -2.23
C ASP A 131 -18.53 29.24 -1.17
N GLY A 132 -17.31 29.74 -1.35
CA GLY A 132 -16.18 29.46 -0.48
C GLY A 132 -15.50 28.08 -0.65
N GLU A 133 -15.98 27.23 -1.56
CA GLU A 133 -15.41 25.89 -1.82
C GLU A 133 -14.84 25.72 -3.25
N VAL A 134 -15.18 26.62 -4.17
CA VAL A 134 -14.66 26.64 -5.55
C VAL A 134 -13.13 26.70 -5.58
N GLY A 135 -12.50 25.72 -6.23
CA GLY A 135 -11.05 25.65 -6.44
C GLY A 135 -10.21 25.40 -5.17
N LYS A 136 -10.82 25.17 -4.01
CA LYS A 136 -10.12 25.17 -2.70
C LYS A 136 -9.37 23.87 -2.41
N VAL A 137 -10.02 22.74 -2.66
CA VAL A 137 -9.48 21.40 -2.40
C VAL A 137 -9.16 20.61 -3.68
N GLY A 138 -9.36 21.25 -4.83
CA GLY A 138 -9.19 20.65 -6.14
C GLY A 138 -9.43 21.69 -7.25
N VAL A 139 -9.37 21.25 -8.49
CA VAL A 139 -9.70 22.09 -9.65
C VAL A 139 -11.22 22.24 -9.79
N ALA A 140 -11.68 23.45 -10.08
CA ALA A 140 -13.07 23.71 -10.47
C ALA A 140 -13.27 23.35 -11.96
N VAL A 141 -14.30 22.56 -12.27
CA VAL A 141 -14.68 22.17 -13.63
C VAL A 141 -16.20 22.23 -13.74
N ASP A 142 -16.70 23.26 -14.43
CA ASP A 142 -18.13 23.45 -14.65
C ASP A 142 -18.55 22.95 -16.04
N SER A 143 -17.61 23.01 -17.00
CA SER A 143 -17.90 22.81 -18.41
C SER A 143 -16.79 22.05 -19.15
N VAL A 144 -17.06 21.69 -20.41
CA VAL A 144 -16.03 21.08 -21.28
C VAL A 144 -14.90 22.06 -21.60
N GLN A 145 -15.13 23.36 -21.48
CA GLN A 145 -14.12 24.39 -21.73
C GLN A 145 -13.04 24.41 -20.64
N ASP A 146 -13.32 23.87 -19.46
CA ASP A 146 -12.37 23.76 -18.35
C ASP A 146 -11.46 22.52 -18.48
N MET A 147 -11.79 21.57 -19.35
CA MET A 147 -11.07 20.31 -19.57
C MET A 147 -10.04 20.39 -20.71
#